data_AF-A0A7X6TQW1-F1
#
_entry.id   AF-A0A7X6TQW1-F1
#
_cell.length_a   1.000
_cell.length_b   1.000
_cell.length_c   1.000
_cell.angle_alpha   90.00
_cell.angle_beta   90.00
_cell.angle_gamma   90.00
#
_symmetry.space_group_name_H-M   'P 1'
#
loop_
_entity.id
_entity.type
_entity.pdbx_description
1 polymer ?
#
loop_
_entity_poly.entity_id
_entity_poly.type
_entity_poly.pdbx_seq_one_letter_code
_entity_poly.pdbx_strand_id
1 'polypeptide(L)' 'HIDESHITEFVFFDQGLGIKITYDRDISSGTVGDRDVYGAQQHAPLFDIEIPKGEEG' A
#
# COMPACT_ATOMS: atom_id res chain seq x y z
N HIS A 1 5.18 8.34 -4.05
CA HIS A 1 6.23 8.33 -3.03
C HIS A 1 5.64 8.99 -1.79
N ILE A 2 5.66 8.32 -0.63
CA ILE A 2 5.15 8.84 0.64
C ILE A 2 6.38 9.06 1.52
N ASP A 3 6.51 10.25 2.12
CA ASP A 3 7.56 10.52 3.09
C ASP A 3 7.25 9.83 4.42
N GLU A 4 8.26 9.22 5.04
CA GLU A 4 8.12 8.45 6.27
C GLU A 4 7.54 9.29 7.42
N SER A 5 7.77 10.61 7.43
CA SER A 5 7.24 11.50 8.47
C SER A 5 5.70 11.57 8.48
N HIS A 6 5.03 11.16 7.40
CA HIS A 6 3.57 11.14 7.30
C HIS A 6 2.95 9.85 7.87
N ILE A 7 3.76 8.85 8.24
CA ILE A 7 3.28 7.60 8.82
C ILE A 7 2.96 7.83 10.29
N THR A 8 1.69 7.66 10.67
CA THR A 8 1.21 7.87 12.04
C THR A 8 1.10 6.57 12.82
N GLU A 9 0.97 5.43 12.15
CA GLU A 9 0.88 4.12 12.79
C GLU A 9 1.48 3.02 11.90
N PHE A 10 2.23 2.09 12.49
CA PHE A 10 2.74 0.89 11.84
C PHE A 10 2.55 -0.31 12.78
N VAL A 11 1.62 -1.21 12.44
CA VAL A 11 1.21 -2.33 13.30
C VAL A 11 1.35 -3.65 12.56
N PHE A 12 1.99 -4.62 13.21
CA PHE A 12 2.00 -6.01 12.77
C PHE A 12 1.02 -6.85 13.59
N PHE A 13 0.12 -7.55 12.89
CA PHE A 13 -0.87 -8.45 13.47
C PHE A 13 -0.44 -9.90 13.23
N ASP A 14 0.11 -10.51 14.28
CA ASP A 14 0.68 -11.86 14.22
C ASP A 14 -0.36 -12.93 13.82
N GLN A 15 -1.58 -12.88 14.38
CA GLN A 15 -2.64 -13.84 14.08
C GLN A 15 -3.06 -13.89 12.61
N GLY A 16 -2.82 -12.81 11.86
CA GLY A 16 -3.15 -12.71 10.43
C GLY A 16 -1.94 -12.57 9.52
N LEU A 17 -0.71 -12.61 10.08
CA LEU A 17 0.53 -12.24 9.40
C LEU A 17 0.37 -10.93 8.59
N GLY A 18 -0.38 -9.98 9.17
CA GLY A 18 -0.82 -8.77 8.48
C GLY A 18 -0.05 -7.54 8.92
N ILE A 19 0.27 -6.66 7.97
CA ILE A 19 0.83 -5.34 8.27
C ILE A 19 -0.25 -4.30 7.99
N LYS A 20 -0.50 -3.41 8.96
CA LYS A 20 -1.34 -2.23 8.82
C LYS A 20 -0.49 -0.98 8.99
N ILE A 21 -0.63 -0.07 8.03
CA ILE A 21 0.04 1.22 8.04
C ILE A 21 -1.04 2.30 7.98
N THR A 22 -0.97 3.26 8.89
CA THR A 22 -1.82 4.46 8.88
C THR A 22 -0.92 5.66 8.57
N TYR A 23 -1.34 6.52 7.66
CA TYR A 23 -0.59 7.70 7.24
C TYR A 23 -1.53 8.86 6.90
N ASP A 24 -1.00 10.06 6.95
CA ASP A 24 -1.75 11.28 6.62
C ASP A 24 -1.91 11.44 5.11
N ARG A 25 -3.15 11.65 4.67
CA ARG A 25 -3.48 11.93 3.28
C ARG A 25 -3.52 13.43 3.03
N ASP A 26 -3.04 13.86 1.87
CA ASP A 26 -3.07 15.28 1.47
C ASP A 26 -4.49 15.85 1.36
N ILE A 27 -5.43 15.01 0.92
CA ILE A 27 -6.84 15.35 0.73
C ILE A 27 -7.68 14.45 1.63
N SER A 28 -8.53 15.07 2.45
CA SER A 28 -9.48 14.37 3.32
C SER A 28 -10.43 13.52 2.48
N SER A 29 -10.73 12.32 2.97
CA SER A 29 -11.67 11.44 2.28
C SER A 29 -13.07 12.06 2.18
N GLY A 30 -13.73 11.87 1.04
CA GLY A 30 -15.08 12.40 0.75
C GLY A 30 -15.11 13.87 0.36
N THR A 31 -13.97 14.52 0.19
CA THR A 31 -13.89 15.94 -0.21
C THR A 31 -13.57 16.11 -1.70
N VAL A 32 -13.70 17.34 -2.21
CA VAL A 32 -13.38 17.62 -3.61
C VAL A 32 -11.90 17.34 -3.88
N GLY A 33 -11.61 16.58 -4.94
CA GLY A 33 -10.25 16.13 -5.25
C GLY A 33 -9.84 14.82 -4.57
N ASP A 34 -10.70 14.22 -3.73
CA ASP A 34 -10.48 12.86 -3.25
C ASP A 34 -10.43 11.88 -4.43
N ARG A 35 -9.48 10.94 -4.35
CA ARG A 35 -9.31 9.88 -5.34
C ARG A 35 -9.88 8.57 -4.79
N ASP A 36 -10.28 7.69 -5.69
CA ASP A 36 -10.81 6.38 -5.31
C ASP A 36 -9.84 5.60 -4.42
N VAL A 37 -10.40 4.88 -3.45
CA VAL A 37 -9.65 4.00 -2.57
C VAL A 37 -9.46 2.66 -3.26
N TYR A 38 -8.20 2.26 -3.41
CA TYR A 38 -7.86 0.93 -3.94
C TYR A 38 -7.74 -0.09 -2.82
N GLY A 39 -8.35 -1.26 -3.03
CA GLY A 39 -8.11 -2.45 -2.23
C GLY A 39 -7.84 -3.63 -3.16
N ALA A 40 -6.81 -4.41 -2.85
CA ALA A 40 -6.56 -5.66 -3.55
C ALA A 40 -5.97 -6.71 -2.63
N GLN A 41 -6.09 -7.95 -3.09
CA GLN A 41 -5.43 -9.10 -2.50
C GLN A 41 -4.39 -9.61 -3.48
N GLN A 42 -3.19 -9.85 -2.97
CA GLN A 42 -2.18 -10.59 -3.71
C GLN A 42 -2.46 -12.08 -3.48
N HIS A 43 -2.57 -12.86 -4.56
CA HIS A 43 -2.69 -14.31 -4.45
C HIS A 43 -1.30 -14.87 -4.17
N ALA A 44 -1.10 -15.53 -3.01
CA ALA A 44 0.23 -15.92 -2.53
C ALA A 44 1.10 -16.69 -3.56
N PRO A 45 0.55 -17.62 -4.37
CA PRO A 45 1.30 -18.25 -5.47
C PRO A 45 1.88 -17.32 -6.55
N LEU A 46 1.43 -16.07 -6.65
CA LEU A 46 2.00 -15.10 -7.59
C LEU A 46 3.31 -14.47 -7.06
N PHE A 47 3.63 -14.61 -5.76
CA PHE A 47 4.88 -14.08 -5.20
C PHE A 47 6.13 -14.83 -5.70
N ASP A 48 5.97 -16.08 -6.15
CA ASP A 48 7.07 -16.91 -6.66
C ASP A 48 7.35 -16.66 -8.15
N ILE A 49 6.59 -15.77 -8.80
CA ILE A 49 6.78 -15.44 -10.21
C ILE A 49 7.85 -14.34 -10.31
N GLU A 50 8.99 -14.68 -10.91
CA GLU A 50 10.01 -13.70 -11.26
C GLU A 50 9.48 -12.75 -12.35
N ILE A 51 9.39 -11.46 -12.03
CA ILE A 51 9.07 -10.42 -13.01
C ILE A 51 10.36 -10.10 -13.79
N PRO A 52 10.42 -10.36 -15.11
CA PRO A 52 11.57 -9.97 -15.90
C PRO A 52 11.69 -8.45 -15.87
N LYS A 53 12.91 -7.93 -15.68
CA LYS A 53 13.18 -6.50 -15.87
C LYS A 53 12.89 -6.18 -17.33
N GLY A 54 11.92 -5.29 -17.58
CA GLY A 54 11.71 -4.74 -18.91
C GLY A 54 13.01 -4.11 -19.39
N GLU A 55 13.34 -4.30 -20.68
CA GLU A 55 14.46 -3.60 -21.30
C GLU A 55 14.20 -2.09 -21.20
N GLU A 56 15.07 -1.38 -20.49
CA GLU A 56 15.08 0.08 -20.48
C GLU A 56 15.40 0.57 -21.89
N GLY A 57 14.42 1.16 -22.55
CA GLY A 57 14.61 1.99 -23.75
C GLY A 57 14.83 3.45 -23.38
#